data_AF-A0A2V2EW98-F1
#
_entry.id   AF-A0A2V2EW98-F1
#
_cell.length_a   1.000
_cell.length_b   1.000
_cell.length_c   1.000
_cell.angle_alpha   90.00
_cell.angle_beta   90.00
_cell.angle_gamma   90.00
#
_symmetry.space_group_name_H-M   'P 1'
#
loop_
_entity.id
_entity.type
_entity.pdbx_description
1 polymer ?
#
loop_
_entity_poly.entity_id
_entity_poly.type
_entity_poly.pdbx_seq_one_letter_code
_entity_poly.pdbx_strand_id
1 'polypeptide(L)'
;MTVIRGATTIPGDEPEEIKKAVKELLDQTVSRNSLNRDEILSIVFSSTSDIHSYYPAKAAREAGYSSSPLFSSQEPDIEGGLPLCIRVMLFVERNIEPHHVYLRGARVLRKDIAAKINIAIDGPAGSGKSTMAKALAKSMNILYLDTGAMYRACALRALTRGADLEDEASVIDSMRDLSLEIKYEDGAQVTILDGEDVSERIREPEVSMAASTVSKYPAVRLKMVEKQREIADRMSCVLDGRDIGTFVLPEADFKFFLTAEPAVRAKRRYDELKAKGYPVDLKELEAEIVRRDEQDSSRAFAPLKQAEDAVLIDTSRMTPDEVLEELKRRIQEKI
;
A
#
# COMPACT_ATOMS: atom_id res chain seq x y z
N MET A 1 -8.88 -14.37 25.65
CA MET A 1 -9.58 -15.10 24.59
C MET A 1 -9.47 -14.31 23.30
N THR A 2 -8.84 -14.91 22.30
CA THR A 2 -8.69 -14.36 20.95
C THR A 2 -9.54 -15.19 19.99
N VAL A 3 -10.05 -14.55 18.94
CA VAL A 3 -10.78 -15.22 17.85
C VAL A 3 -9.95 -15.16 16.58
N ILE A 4 -9.64 -16.32 16.01
CA ILE A 4 -8.87 -16.43 14.76
C ILE A 4 -9.77 -16.97 13.67
N ARG A 5 -9.88 -16.22 12.59
CA ARG A 5 -10.64 -16.59 11.39
C ARG A 5 -9.74 -17.26 10.37
N GLY A 6 -10.31 -18.17 9.59
CA GLY A 6 -9.67 -18.67 8.40
C GLY A 6 -10.65 -19.18 7.37
N ALA A 7 -10.20 -19.37 6.14
CA ALA A 7 -10.99 -19.95 5.07
C ALA A 7 -10.11 -20.60 4.00
N THR A 8 -10.66 -21.58 3.28
CA THR A 8 -10.03 -22.20 2.12
C THR A 8 -11.10 -22.65 1.13
N THR A 9 -10.75 -22.72 -0.16
CA THR A 9 -11.56 -23.41 -1.16
C THR A 9 -11.06 -24.84 -1.39
N ILE A 10 -11.92 -25.73 -1.86
CA ILE A 10 -11.53 -27.08 -2.33
C ILE A 10 -11.65 -27.15 -3.86
N PRO A 11 -10.83 -27.96 -4.54
CA PRO A 11 -10.89 -28.09 -6.00
C PRO A 11 -12.13 -28.86 -6.50
N GLY A 12 -12.78 -29.62 -5.61
CA GLY A 12 -14.00 -30.38 -5.87
C GLY A 12 -14.57 -30.95 -4.57
N ASP A 13 -15.85 -31.30 -4.57
CA ASP A 13 -16.55 -31.90 -3.43
C ASP A 13 -16.24 -33.41 -3.29
N GLU A 14 -14.99 -33.70 -2.92
CA GLU A 14 -14.52 -35.06 -2.66
C GLU A 14 -14.03 -35.19 -1.20
N PRO A 15 -14.30 -36.32 -0.49
CA PRO A 15 -13.95 -36.44 0.92
C PRO A 15 -12.48 -36.22 1.24
N GLU A 16 -11.58 -36.69 0.38
CA GLU A 16 -10.13 -36.54 0.58
C GLU A 16 -9.66 -35.09 0.38
N GLU A 17 -10.28 -34.35 -0.55
CA GLU A 17 -9.97 -32.93 -0.75
C GLU A 17 -10.42 -32.07 0.43
N ILE A 18 -11.61 -32.37 1.00
CA ILE A 18 -12.10 -31.72 2.22
C ILE A 18 -11.17 -32.01 3.39
N LYS A 19 -10.79 -33.27 3.62
CA LYS A 19 -9.87 -33.66 4.70
C LYS A 19 -8.53 -32.93 4.60
N LYS A 20 -7.93 -32.92 3.41
CA LYS A 20 -6.65 -32.26 3.15
C LYS A 20 -6.74 -30.75 3.38
N ALA A 21 -7.78 -30.11 2.86
CA ALA A 21 -7.97 -28.67 2.98
C ALA A 21 -8.24 -28.23 4.43
N VAL A 22 -9.08 -28.97 5.17
CA VAL A 22 -9.34 -28.69 6.59
C VAL A 22 -8.08 -28.86 7.43
N LYS A 23 -7.34 -29.96 7.23
CA LYS A 23 -6.08 -30.21 7.95
C LYS A 23 -5.08 -29.08 7.71
N GLU A 24 -4.86 -28.71 6.45
CA GLU A 24 -3.94 -27.63 6.10
C GLU A 24 -4.37 -26.29 6.71
N LEU A 25 -5.65 -25.94 6.61
CA LEU A 25 -6.19 -24.69 7.14
C LEU A 25 -5.94 -24.58 8.65
N LEU A 26 -6.23 -25.65 9.41
CA LEU A 26 -6.02 -25.66 10.85
C LEU A 26 -4.53 -25.66 11.21
N ASP A 27 -3.71 -26.49 10.57
CA ASP A 27 -2.27 -26.56 10.85
C ASP A 27 -1.56 -25.23 10.56
N GLN A 28 -1.93 -24.54 9.47
CA GLN A 28 -1.41 -23.19 9.19
C GLN A 28 -1.91 -22.16 10.22
N THR A 29 -3.17 -22.27 10.65
CA THR A 29 -3.72 -21.37 11.66
C THR A 29 -2.98 -21.51 12.99
N VAL A 30 -2.75 -22.74 13.44
CA VAL A 30 -1.99 -23.03 14.66
C VAL A 30 -0.55 -22.53 14.54
N SER A 31 0.13 -22.87 13.44
CA SER A 31 1.52 -22.48 13.20
C SER A 31 1.72 -20.97 13.17
N ARG A 32 0.92 -20.22 12.40
CA ARG A 32 1.06 -18.76 12.28
C ARG A 32 0.74 -17.99 13.56
N ASN A 33 -0.08 -18.56 14.43
CA ASN A 33 -0.43 -17.94 15.70
C ASN A 33 0.41 -18.47 16.88
N SER A 34 1.40 -19.33 16.61
CA SER A 34 2.24 -19.98 17.63
C SER A 34 1.40 -20.58 18.76
N LEU A 35 0.37 -21.34 18.38
CA LEU A 35 -0.57 -21.98 19.30
C LEU A 35 -0.20 -23.43 19.54
N ASN A 36 -0.55 -23.93 20.72
CA ASN A 36 -0.68 -25.35 20.96
C ASN A 36 -2.16 -25.77 20.81
N ARG A 37 -2.42 -27.03 20.47
CA ARG A 37 -3.78 -27.50 20.17
C ARG A 37 -4.70 -27.50 21.39
N ASP A 38 -4.16 -27.67 22.58
CA ASP A 38 -4.85 -27.60 23.87
C ASP A 38 -5.29 -26.18 24.23
N GLU A 39 -4.72 -25.14 23.61
CA GLU A 39 -5.14 -23.75 23.80
C GLU A 39 -6.40 -23.38 23.00
N ILE A 40 -6.91 -24.30 22.17
CA ILE A 40 -8.08 -24.09 21.32
C ILE A 40 -9.35 -24.52 22.08
N LEU A 41 -10.12 -23.53 22.51
CA LEU A 41 -11.36 -23.71 23.28
C LEU A 41 -12.52 -24.24 22.43
N SER A 42 -12.60 -23.87 21.16
CA SER A 42 -13.65 -24.30 20.24
C SER A 42 -13.29 -24.00 18.79
N ILE A 43 -13.75 -24.84 17.86
CA ILE A 43 -13.62 -24.63 16.42
C ILE A 43 -15.01 -24.66 15.78
N VAL A 44 -15.38 -23.56 15.14
CA VAL A 44 -16.64 -23.40 14.42
C VAL A 44 -16.36 -23.37 12.93
N PHE A 45 -16.94 -24.30 12.18
CA PHE A 45 -16.88 -24.33 10.73
C PHE A 45 -18.16 -23.81 10.10
N SER A 46 -18.02 -23.16 8.95
CA SER A 46 -19.10 -23.01 7.99
C SER A 46 -18.65 -23.46 6.60
N SER A 47 -19.55 -24.01 5.81
CA SER A 47 -19.27 -24.41 4.44
C SER A 47 -20.38 -23.97 3.50
N THR A 48 -20.01 -23.65 2.27
CA THR A 48 -20.98 -23.32 1.22
C THR A 48 -21.89 -24.51 0.93
N SER A 49 -23.06 -24.20 0.36
CA SER A 49 -24.12 -25.16 0.12
C SER A 49 -23.70 -26.26 -0.86
N ASP A 50 -22.70 -26.03 -1.71
CA ASP A 50 -22.16 -26.94 -2.71
C ASP A 50 -21.12 -27.95 -2.19
N ILE A 51 -20.94 -28.06 -0.87
CA ILE A 51 -20.11 -29.09 -0.21
C ILE A 51 -21.01 -30.08 0.54
N HIS A 52 -20.99 -31.34 0.12
CA HIS A 52 -21.87 -32.40 0.63
C HIS A 52 -21.14 -33.70 0.96
N SER A 53 -19.98 -33.94 0.36
CA SER A 53 -19.30 -35.25 0.42
C SER A 53 -18.68 -35.54 1.78
N TYR A 54 -18.39 -34.52 2.60
CA TYR A 54 -17.80 -34.71 3.93
C TYR A 54 -18.00 -33.55 4.90
N TYR A 55 -18.08 -33.84 6.21
CA TYR A 55 -18.21 -32.82 7.25
C TYR A 55 -16.84 -32.23 7.63
N PRO A 56 -16.67 -30.89 7.59
CA PRO A 56 -15.42 -30.24 8.03
C PRO A 56 -15.05 -30.54 9.48
N ALA A 57 -16.02 -30.57 10.41
CA ALA A 57 -15.76 -30.98 11.80
C ALA A 57 -15.26 -32.43 11.91
N LYS A 58 -15.74 -33.34 11.07
CA LYS A 58 -15.23 -34.73 11.06
C LYS A 58 -13.79 -34.78 10.55
N ALA A 59 -13.49 -34.06 9.48
CA ALA A 59 -12.13 -33.91 8.97
C ALA A 59 -11.17 -33.31 10.03
N ALA A 60 -11.63 -32.32 10.80
CA ALA A 60 -10.84 -31.75 11.89
C ALA A 60 -10.52 -32.75 13.00
N ARG A 61 -11.49 -33.60 13.40
CA ARG A 61 -11.23 -34.69 14.37
C ARG A 61 -10.15 -35.65 13.87
N GLU A 62 -10.27 -36.07 12.61
CA GLU A 62 -9.32 -37.00 11.97
C GLU A 62 -7.93 -36.37 11.80
N ALA A 63 -7.84 -35.04 11.69
CA ALA A 63 -6.58 -34.29 11.71
C ALA A 63 -5.95 -34.11 13.11
N GLY A 64 -6.59 -34.64 14.15
CA GLY A 64 -6.11 -34.60 15.54
C GLY A 64 -6.53 -33.36 16.33
N TYR A 65 -7.64 -32.72 15.94
CA TYR A 65 -8.29 -31.63 16.70
C TYR A 65 -9.50 -32.15 17.49
N SER A 66 -9.43 -33.39 17.98
CA SER A 66 -10.53 -34.08 18.67
C SER A 66 -10.79 -33.59 20.11
N SER A 67 -9.84 -32.86 20.70
CA SER A 67 -9.94 -32.33 22.07
C SER A 67 -10.81 -31.08 22.17
N SER A 68 -10.96 -30.32 21.09
CA SER A 68 -11.79 -29.12 21.07
C SER A 68 -13.24 -29.46 20.70
N PRO A 69 -14.24 -28.82 21.32
CA PRO A 69 -15.60 -28.77 20.79
C PRO A 69 -15.60 -28.31 19.33
N LEU A 70 -16.31 -29.03 18.47
CA LEU A 70 -16.40 -28.74 17.04
C LEU A 70 -17.87 -28.53 16.66
N PHE A 71 -18.13 -27.45 15.93
CA PHE A 71 -19.43 -27.15 15.35
C PHE A 71 -19.29 -26.97 13.85
N SER A 72 -20.31 -27.34 13.08
CA SER A 72 -20.37 -27.09 11.64
C SER A 72 -21.75 -26.61 11.26
N SER A 73 -21.82 -25.55 10.45
CA SER A 73 -23.03 -25.06 9.81
C SER A 73 -22.87 -25.03 8.30
N GLN A 74 -23.99 -25.14 7.60
CA GLN A 74 -24.04 -24.82 6.17
C GLN A 74 -24.40 -23.35 6.00
N GLU A 75 -23.79 -22.69 5.03
CA GLU A 75 -24.08 -21.32 4.65
C GLU A 75 -25.26 -21.25 3.69
N PRO A 76 -26.01 -20.14 3.67
CA PRO A 76 -27.02 -19.92 2.64
C PRO A 76 -26.34 -19.83 1.26
N ASP A 77 -27.03 -20.31 0.23
CA ASP A 77 -26.61 -20.14 -1.14
C ASP A 77 -26.85 -18.68 -1.59
N ILE A 78 -25.79 -18.01 -2.04
CA ILE A 78 -25.80 -16.59 -2.41
C ILE A 78 -25.21 -16.46 -3.80
N GLU A 79 -25.92 -15.81 -4.71
CA GLU A 79 -25.45 -15.54 -6.06
C GLU A 79 -24.13 -14.74 -6.05
N GLY A 80 -23.13 -15.22 -6.81
CA GLY A 80 -21.78 -14.66 -6.80
C GLY A 80 -20.93 -15.01 -5.57
N GLY A 81 -21.45 -15.87 -4.68
CA GLY A 81 -20.69 -16.43 -3.56
C GLY A 81 -19.49 -17.27 -4.05
N LEU A 82 -18.42 -17.28 -3.26
CA LEU A 82 -17.24 -18.08 -3.55
C LEU A 82 -17.58 -19.57 -3.38
N PRO A 83 -17.61 -20.38 -4.47
CA PRO A 83 -18.01 -21.78 -4.40
C PRO A 83 -16.98 -22.63 -3.66
N LEU A 84 -17.43 -23.81 -3.21
CA LEU A 84 -16.60 -24.85 -2.61
C LEU A 84 -15.70 -24.29 -1.48
N CYS A 85 -16.26 -23.42 -0.64
CA CYS A 85 -15.52 -22.70 0.38
C CYS A 85 -15.84 -23.22 1.79
N ILE A 86 -14.79 -23.52 2.56
CA ILE A 86 -14.85 -23.88 3.97
C ILE A 86 -14.24 -22.73 4.78
N ARG A 87 -14.98 -22.23 5.76
CA ARG A 87 -14.54 -21.19 6.70
C ARG A 87 -14.44 -21.77 8.10
N VAL A 88 -13.58 -21.17 8.90
CA VAL A 88 -13.34 -21.58 10.29
C VAL A 88 -13.18 -20.36 11.20
N MET A 89 -13.67 -20.50 12.42
CA MET A 89 -13.44 -19.59 13.53
C MET A 89 -12.93 -20.39 14.73
N LEU A 90 -11.71 -20.09 15.18
CA LEU A 90 -11.08 -20.69 16.34
C LEU A 90 -11.19 -19.73 17.51
N PHE A 91 -11.74 -20.21 18.62
CA PHE A 91 -11.74 -19.52 19.90
C PHE A 91 -10.56 -20.05 20.71
N VAL A 92 -9.62 -19.18 21.08
CA VAL A 92 -8.39 -19.59 21.78
C VAL A 92 -8.29 -18.91 23.14
N GLU A 93 -7.76 -19.63 24.13
CA GLU A 93 -7.71 -19.16 25.52
C GLU A 93 -6.76 -17.96 25.71
N ARG A 94 -5.77 -17.81 24.84
CA ARG A 94 -4.79 -16.72 24.90
C ARG A 94 -5.37 -15.36 24.48
N ASN A 95 -4.70 -14.29 24.90
CA ASN A 95 -4.93 -12.93 24.41
C ASN A 95 -3.73 -12.52 23.53
N ILE A 96 -3.83 -12.84 22.26
CA ILE A 96 -2.82 -12.54 21.23
C ILE A 96 -3.44 -11.71 20.11
N GLU A 97 -2.60 -11.02 19.34
CA GLU A 97 -3.00 -10.45 18.07
C GLU A 97 -3.21 -11.58 17.04
N PRO A 98 -4.43 -11.72 16.47
CA PRO A 98 -4.75 -12.86 15.64
C PRO A 98 -4.18 -12.74 14.22
N HIS A 99 -3.44 -13.76 13.79
CA HIS A 99 -3.04 -13.95 12.40
C HIS A 99 -4.06 -14.83 11.69
N HIS A 100 -4.97 -14.20 10.95
CA HIS A 100 -6.00 -14.93 10.19
C HIS A 100 -5.44 -15.64 8.96
N VAL A 101 -6.04 -16.75 8.55
CA VAL A 101 -5.49 -17.64 7.50
C VAL A 101 -6.47 -17.87 6.36
N TYR A 102 -6.18 -17.31 5.19
CA TYR A 102 -7.00 -17.46 3.98
C TYR A 102 -6.18 -18.14 2.88
N LEU A 103 -6.62 -19.31 2.44
CA LEU A 103 -5.89 -20.18 1.52
C LEU A 103 -6.65 -20.33 0.19
N ARG A 104 -5.91 -20.58 -0.90
CA ARG A 104 -6.47 -20.83 -2.25
C ARG A 104 -7.43 -19.71 -2.67
N GLY A 105 -8.59 -20.04 -3.24
CA GLY A 105 -9.60 -19.07 -3.69
C GLY A 105 -10.19 -18.23 -2.56
N ALA A 106 -10.14 -18.70 -1.31
CA ALA A 106 -10.68 -17.96 -0.16
C ALA A 106 -9.88 -16.69 0.18
N ARG A 107 -8.72 -16.50 -0.43
CA ARG A 107 -7.95 -15.26 -0.41
C ARG A 107 -8.78 -14.03 -0.79
N VAL A 108 -9.67 -14.16 -1.77
CA VAL A 108 -10.51 -13.04 -2.22
C VAL A 108 -11.48 -12.54 -1.14
N LEU A 109 -11.78 -13.36 -0.12
CA LEU A 109 -12.66 -12.99 1.00
C LEU A 109 -12.00 -12.00 1.97
N ARG A 110 -10.68 -11.81 1.88
CA ARG A 110 -9.91 -10.81 2.62
C ARG A 110 -8.90 -10.15 1.70
N LYS A 111 -9.41 -9.22 0.88
CA LYS A 111 -8.61 -8.36 0.00
C LYS A 111 -7.53 -7.58 0.77
N ASP A 112 -7.69 -7.41 2.08
CA ASP A 112 -6.77 -6.79 3.03
C ASP A 112 -5.68 -7.73 3.60
N ILE A 113 -5.79 -9.06 3.44
CA ILE A 113 -4.81 -10.05 3.96
C ILE A 113 -4.10 -10.83 2.85
N ALA A 114 -4.70 -10.98 1.67
CA ALA A 114 -4.38 -12.12 0.82
C ALA A 114 -3.31 -11.95 -0.28
N ALA A 115 -2.75 -10.76 -0.46
CA ALA A 115 -1.51 -10.56 -1.21
C ALA A 115 -0.87 -9.24 -0.76
N LYS A 116 0.46 -9.18 -0.74
CA LYS A 116 1.16 -7.89 -0.68
C LYS A 116 0.68 -7.08 -1.87
N ILE A 117 -0.02 -5.99 -1.62
CA ILE A 117 -0.60 -5.14 -2.66
C ILE A 117 0.19 -3.85 -2.77
N ASN A 118 0.74 -3.61 -3.94
CA ASN A 118 1.51 -2.42 -4.27
C ASN A 118 0.70 -1.56 -5.25
N ILE A 119 0.35 -0.36 -4.81
CA ILE A 119 -0.44 0.61 -5.58
C ILE A 119 0.45 1.79 -5.92
N ALA A 120 0.66 2.03 -7.22
CA ALA A 120 1.36 3.18 -7.73
C ALA A 120 0.39 4.32 -8.06
N ILE A 121 0.64 5.52 -7.55
CA ILE A 121 -0.10 6.75 -7.89
C ILE A 121 0.87 7.81 -8.41
N ASP A 122 0.91 7.96 -9.74
CA ASP A 122 1.75 8.92 -10.44
C ASP A 122 0.98 10.14 -10.95
N GLY A 123 1.70 11.20 -11.32
CA GLY A 123 1.13 12.40 -11.92
C GLY A 123 1.78 13.72 -11.48
N PRO A 124 1.42 14.83 -12.13
CA PRO A 124 2.07 16.14 -11.92
C PRO A 124 1.82 16.76 -10.54
N ALA A 125 2.61 17.75 -10.13
CA ALA A 125 2.44 18.40 -8.82
C ALA A 125 1.04 19.06 -8.71
N GLY A 126 0.42 18.98 -7.53
CA GLY A 126 -0.90 19.58 -7.28
C GLY A 126 -2.12 18.79 -7.82
N SER A 127 -1.93 17.62 -8.44
CA SER A 127 -3.05 16.79 -8.93
C SER A 127 -3.84 16.02 -7.86
N GLY A 128 -3.53 16.22 -6.57
CA GLY A 128 -4.25 15.57 -5.46
C GLY A 128 -3.73 14.18 -5.05
N LYS A 129 -2.67 13.68 -5.70
CA LYS A 129 -2.07 12.35 -5.43
C LYS A 129 -1.82 12.05 -3.97
N SER A 130 -1.06 12.89 -3.27
CA SER A 130 -0.66 12.61 -1.88
C SER A 130 -1.88 12.54 -0.95
N THR A 131 -2.90 13.37 -1.20
CA THR A 131 -4.17 13.32 -0.47
C THR A 131 -4.89 12.00 -0.74
N MET A 132 -5.00 11.60 -2.01
CA MET A 132 -5.68 10.36 -2.42
C MET A 132 -4.93 9.11 -1.99
N ALA A 133 -3.61 9.11 -2.07
CA ALA A 133 -2.74 8.01 -1.65
C ALA A 133 -2.86 7.77 -0.15
N LYS A 134 -2.84 8.84 0.67
CA LYS A 134 -3.08 8.75 2.12
C LYS A 134 -4.48 8.20 2.43
N ALA A 135 -5.50 8.75 1.78
CA ALA A 135 -6.88 8.34 2.01
C ALA A 135 -7.12 6.88 1.60
N LEU A 136 -6.57 6.46 0.46
CA LEU A 136 -6.66 5.09 -0.05
C LEU A 136 -5.92 4.12 0.87
N ALA A 137 -4.66 4.42 1.22
CA ALA A 137 -3.86 3.62 2.13
C ALA A 137 -4.57 3.42 3.48
N LYS A 138 -5.11 4.51 4.05
CA LYS A 138 -5.92 4.45 5.28
C LYS A 138 -7.16 3.57 5.11
N SER A 139 -7.89 3.70 4.00
CA SER A 139 -9.10 2.91 3.76
C SER A 139 -8.83 1.41 3.57
N MET A 140 -7.65 1.06 3.06
CA MET A 140 -7.21 -0.32 2.83
C MET A 140 -6.36 -0.87 3.98
N ASN A 141 -6.06 -0.05 5.00
CA ASN A 141 -5.16 -0.37 6.10
C ASN A 141 -3.78 -0.87 5.63
N ILE A 142 -3.20 -0.19 4.63
CA ILE A 142 -1.87 -0.45 4.10
C ILE A 142 -0.97 0.77 4.23
N LEU A 143 0.32 0.60 3.99
CA LEU A 143 1.29 1.67 4.12
C LEU A 143 1.04 2.80 3.12
N TYR A 144 1.23 4.05 3.52
CA TYR A 144 1.40 5.16 2.59
C TYR A 144 2.89 5.55 2.53
N LEU A 145 3.50 5.62 1.35
CA LEU A 145 4.88 6.06 1.18
C LEU A 145 4.94 7.32 0.31
N ASP A 146 5.22 8.47 0.93
CA ASP A 146 5.54 9.74 0.27
C ASP A 146 6.96 9.67 -0.29
N THR A 147 7.08 9.24 -1.55
CA THR A 147 8.39 9.17 -2.19
C THR A 147 9.01 10.56 -2.39
N GLY A 148 8.17 11.58 -2.53
CA GLY A 148 8.61 12.97 -2.62
C GLY A 148 9.31 13.46 -1.35
N ALA A 149 8.88 13.01 -0.18
CA ALA A 149 9.54 13.30 1.10
C ALA A 149 10.97 12.75 1.13
N MET A 150 11.21 11.59 0.53
CA MET A 150 12.55 10.99 0.46
C MET A 150 13.51 11.84 -0.39
N TYR A 151 13.05 12.33 -1.55
CA TYR A 151 13.84 13.25 -2.37
C TYR A 151 14.06 14.60 -1.70
N ARG A 152 13.07 15.11 -0.94
CA ARG A 152 13.23 16.33 -0.13
C ARG A 152 14.21 16.13 1.03
N ALA A 153 14.26 14.95 1.65
CA ALA A 153 15.29 14.64 2.65
C ALA A 153 16.70 14.63 2.03
N CYS A 154 16.86 14.10 0.81
CA CYS A 154 18.12 14.20 0.07
C CYS A 154 18.48 15.67 -0.20
N ALA A 155 17.54 16.48 -0.71
CA ALA A 155 17.79 17.90 -0.95
C ALA A 155 18.19 18.66 0.32
N LEU A 156 17.48 18.42 1.43
CA LEU A 156 17.80 19.02 2.73
C LEU A 156 19.21 18.66 3.18
N ARG A 157 19.63 17.41 3.01
CA ARG A 157 20.99 16.98 3.36
C ARG A 157 22.04 17.67 2.49
N ALA A 158 21.81 17.74 1.18
CA ALA A 158 22.73 18.40 0.25
C ALA A 158 22.90 19.89 0.62
N LEU A 159 21.79 20.60 0.89
CA LEU A 159 21.80 21.98 1.37
C LEU A 159 22.55 22.11 2.71
N THR A 160 22.28 21.23 3.67
CA THR A 160 22.91 21.26 5.00
C THR A 160 24.42 21.04 4.93
N ARG A 161 24.89 20.25 3.96
CA ARG A 161 26.32 20.01 3.70
C ARG A 161 26.98 21.06 2.79
N GLY A 162 26.24 22.07 2.34
CA GLY A 162 26.76 23.12 1.46
C GLY A 162 27.12 22.62 0.06
N ALA A 163 26.47 21.54 -0.40
CA ALA A 163 26.71 21.01 -1.74
C ALA A 163 26.20 21.98 -2.81
N ASP A 164 26.97 22.14 -3.88
CA ASP A 164 26.45 22.74 -5.11
C ASP A 164 25.44 21.79 -5.75
N LEU A 165 24.17 22.20 -5.80
CA LEU A 165 23.07 21.37 -6.33
C LEU A 165 23.11 21.24 -7.85
N GLU A 166 23.90 22.07 -8.54
CA GLU A 166 24.10 21.99 -9.99
C GLU A 166 25.29 21.08 -10.38
N ASP A 167 26.14 20.71 -9.42
CA ASP A 167 27.20 19.73 -9.60
C ASP A 167 26.79 18.33 -9.10
N GLU A 168 26.67 17.38 -10.04
CA GLU A 168 26.33 15.98 -9.73
C GLU A 168 27.32 15.36 -8.73
N ALA A 169 28.62 15.64 -8.87
CA ALA A 169 29.65 15.06 -8.01
C ALA A 169 29.52 15.57 -6.58
N SER A 170 29.28 16.87 -6.40
CA SER A 170 29.01 17.50 -5.10
C SER A 170 27.75 16.92 -4.44
N VAL A 171 26.66 16.74 -5.19
CA VAL A 171 25.43 16.12 -4.66
C VAL A 171 25.67 14.66 -4.25
N ILE A 172 26.36 13.86 -5.08
CA ILE A 172 26.69 12.47 -4.75
C ILE A 172 27.56 12.39 -3.50
N ASP A 173 28.54 13.27 -3.37
CA ASP A 173 29.43 13.33 -2.20
C ASP A 173 28.64 13.55 -0.90
N SER A 174 27.68 14.49 -0.94
CA SER A 174 26.78 14.76 0.18
C SER A 174 25.89 13.57 0.58
N MET A 175 25.78 12.53 -0.27
CA MET A 175 24.93 11.36 -0.07
C MET A 175 25.66 10.07 0.34
N ARG A 176 27.00 10.03 0.37
CA ARG A 176 27.77 8.76 0.56
C ARG A 176 27.32 7.96 1.78
N ASP A 177 27.18 8.63 2.91
CA ASP A 177 26.83 8.10 4.23
C ASP A 177 25.37 8.41 4.63
N LEU A 178 24.48 8.60 3.64
CA LEU A 178 23.06 8.93 3.90
C LEU A 178 22.38 7.87 4.76
N SER A 179 21.99 8.26 5.97
CA SER A 179 21.02 7.51 6.76
C SER A 179 19.64 8.12 6.57
N LEU A 180 18.76 7.37 5.91
CA LEU A 180 17.36 7.73 5.72
C LEU A 180 16.50 6.57 6.19
N GLU A 181 15.76 6.81 7.28
CA GLU A 181 14.79 5.89 7.86
C GLU A 181 13.39 6.48 7.71
N ILE A 182 12.44 5.62 7.34
CA ILE A 182 11.02 5.97 7.25
C ILE A 182 10.30 5.22 8.36
N LYS A 183 9.74 5.97 9.31
CA LYS A 183 8.93 5.45 10.40
C LYS A 183 7.47 5.84 10.19
N TYR A 184 6.59 5.11 10.87
CA TYR A 184 5.16 5.33 10.82
C TYR A 184 4.63 5.49 12.24
N GLU A 185 4.17 6.70 12.54
CA GLU A 185 3.65 7.06 13.86
C GLU A 185 2.31 7.77 13.66
N ASP A 186 1.28 7.35 14.41
CA ASP A 186 -0.08 7.92 14.36
C ASP A 186 -0.69 8.01 12.95
N GLY A 187 -0.34 7.07 12.06
CA GLY A 187 -0.82 7.03 10.67
C GLY A 187 -0.18 8.07 9.74
N ALA A 188 0.91 8.71 10.17
CA ALA A 188 1.72 9.61 9.38
C ALA A 188 3.13 9.05 9.15
N GLN A 189 3.72 9.44 8.01
CA GLN A 189 5.12 9.14 7.72
C GLN A 189 6.02 10.11 8.49
N VAL A 190 6.92 9.56 9.31
CA VAL A 190 8.00 10.26 9.98
C VAL A 190 9.30 9.98 9.24
N THR A 191 9.96 11.04 8.77
CA THR A 191 11.20 10.94 7.98
C THR A 191 12.39 11.30 8.85
N ILE A 192 13.21 10.30 9.17
CA ILE A 192 14.43 10.48 9.97
C ILE A 192 15.63 10.55 9.03
N LEU A 193 16.34 11.67 9.06
CA LEU A 193 17.53 11.93 8.26
C LEU A 193 18.73 12.11 9.19
N ASP A 194 19.76 11.27 9.03
CA ASP A 194 20.97 11.28 9.87
C ASP A 194 20.68 11.25 11.39
N GLY A 195 19.59 10.57 11.78
CA GLY A 195 19.16 10.44 13.17
C GLY A 195 18.20 11.54 13.66
N GLU A 196 17.90 12.56 12.85
CA GLU A 196 16.99 13.65 13.20
C GLU A 196 15.64 13.53 12.49
N ASP A 197 14.54 13.84 13.17
CA ASP A 197 13.25 14.00 12.51
C ASP A 197 13.23 15.30 11.68
N VAL A 198 13.12 15.15 10.37
CA VAL A 198 13.10 16.25 9.41
C VAL A 198 11.73 16.44 8.75
N SER A 199 10.69 15.76 9.25
CA SER A 199 9.37 15.69 8.61
C SER A 199 8.73 17.04 8.31
N GLU A 200 8.98 18.05 9.14
CA GLU A 200 8.53 19.44 8.91
C GLU A 200 9.50 20.23 8.02
N ARG A 201 10.82 20.15 8.28
CA ARG A 201 11.86 20.86 7.51
C ARG A 201 11.81 20.51 6.03
N ILE A 202 11.56 19.24 5.69
CA ILE A 202 11.46 18.80 4.30
C ILE A 202 10.22 19.32 3.57
N ARG A 203 9.31 20.05 4.23
CA ARG A 203 8.13 20.68 3.61
C ARG A 203 8.34 22.14 3.26
N GLU A 204 9.47 22.72 3.66
CA GLU A 204 9.80 24.11 3.36
C GLU A 204 9.93 24.34 1.84
N PRO A 205 9.57 25.54 1.34
CA PRO A 205 9.62 25.85 -0.09
C PRO A 205 11.01 25.66 -0.71
N GLU A 206 12.06 26.10 -0.02
CA GLU A 206 13.44 25.99 -0.50
C GLU A 206 13.88 24.53 -0.70
N VAL A 207 13.53 23.65 0.24
CA VAL A 207 13.84 22.21 0.15
C VAL A 207 13.02 21.56 -0.97
N SER A 208 11.77 22.00 -1.17
CA SER A 208 10.91 21.52 -2.24
C SER A 208 11.46 21.85 -3.63
N MET A 209 12.04 23.04 -3.80
CA MET A 209 12.72 23.44 -5.03
C MET A 209 14.00 22.64 -5.24
N ALA A 210 14.85 22.54 -4.20
CA ALA A 210 16.09 21.79 -4.25
C ALA A 210 15.86 20.30 -4.58
N ALA A 211 14.74 19.71 -4.12
CA ALA A 211 14.36 18.33 -4.44
C ALA A 211 14.18 18.10 -5.94
N SER A 212 13.58 19.05 -6.67
CA SER A 212 13.47 18.95 -8.13
C SER A 212 14.85 18.93 -8.77
N THR A 213 15.76 19.80 -8.33
CA THR A 213 17.14 19.87 -8.84
C THR A 213 17.91 18.58 -8.60
N VAL A 214 17.96 18.09 -7.36
CA VAL A 214 18.74 16.86 -7.06
C VAL A 214 18.12 15.60 -7.66
N SER A 215 16.80 15.57 -7.86
CA SER A 215 16.10 14.42 -8.45
C SER A 215 16.38 14.21 -9.93
N LYS A 216 17.10 15.13 -10.60
CA LYS A 216 17.55 14.98 -11.99
C LYS A 216 18.72 14.01 -12.12
N TYR A 217 19.50 13.82 -11.05
CA TYR A 217 20.70 12.98 -11.05
C TYR A 217 20.35 11.50 -10.89
N PRO A 218 20.75 10.62 -11.84
CA PRO A 218 20.47 9.19 -11.77
C PRO A 218 20.94 8.53 -10.47
N ALA A 219 22.09 8.93 -9.93
CA ALA A 219 22.65 8.36 -8.70
C ALA A 219 21.74 8.56 -7.48
N VAL A 220 21.15 9.76 -7.33
CA VAL A 220 20.19 10.06 -6.25
C VAL A 220 18.95 9.20 -6.42
N ARG A 221 18.42 9.10 -7.64
CA ARG A 221 17.21 8.34 -7.93
C ARG A 221 17.39 6.85 -7.69
N LEU A 222 18.48 6.25 -8.17
CA LEU A 222 18.76 4.83 -7.97
C LEU A 222 18.81 4.47 -6.48
N LYS A 223 19.46 5.31 -5.67
CA LYS A 223 19.50 5.13 -4.20
C LYS A 223 18.10 5.22 -3.56
N MET A 224 17.25 6.13 -4.04
CA MET A 224 15.87 6.25 -3.54
C MET A 224 14.99 5.09 -3.99
N VAL A 225 15.12 4.66 -5.25
CA VAL A 225 14.39 3.52 -5.82
C VAL A 225 14.71 2.23 -5.07
N GLU A 226 15.97 2.00 -4.72
CA GLU A 226 16.40 0.87 -3.90
C GLU A 226 15.64 0.83 -2.57
N LYS A 227 15.64 1.94 -1.82
CA LYS A 227 14.91 2.06 -0.55
C LYS A 227 13.39 1.90 -0.71
N GLN A 228 12.82 2.49 -1.76
CA GLN A 228 11.38 2.38 -2.04
C GLN A 228 10.98 0.94 -2.32
N ARG A 229 11.79 0.21 -3.11
CA ARG A 229 11.58 -1.22 -3.39
C ARG A 229 11.77 -2.08 -2.15
N GLU A 230 12.76 -1.79 -1.31
CA GLU A 230 12.95 -2.50 -0.03
C GLU A 230 11.70 -2.41 0.87
N ILE A 231 11.12 -1.20 0.99
CA ILE A 231 9.89 -0.98 1.76
C ILE A 231 8.72 -1.72 1.10
N ALA A 232 8.52 -1.51 -0.21
CA ALA A 232 7.43 -2.13 -0.97
C ALA A 232 7.56 -3.65 -1.10
N ASP A 233 8.74 -4.22 -0.81
CA ASP A 233 8.93 -5.66 -0.82
C ASP A 233 8.42 -6.32 0.47
N ARG A 234 8.50 -5.61 1.60
CA ARG A 234 8.15 -6.14 2.93
C ARG A 234 6.68 -6.00 3.31
N MET A 235 5.97 -5.04 2.72
CA MET A 235 4.60 -4.70 3.13
C MET A 235 3.76 -4.14 1.99
N SER A 236 2.43 -4.30 2.10
CA SER A 236 1.48 -3.66 1.18
C SER A 236 1.55 -2.14 1.31
N CYS A 237 1.55 -1.43 0.18
CA CYS A 237 1.78 0.00 0.19
C CYS A 237 1.13 0.74 -0.99
N VAL A 238 0.75 1.99 -0.74
CA VAL A 238 0.46 3.00 -1.75
C VAL A 238 1.67 3.93 -1.85
N LEU A 239 2.32 3.95 -3.01
CA LEU A 239 3.41 4.86 -3.32
C LEU A 239 2.87 6.00 -4.19
N ASP A 240 3.08 7.24 -3.76
CA ASP A 240 2.81 8.41 -4.60
C ASP A 240 4.09 9.05 -5.11
N GLY A 241 4.14 9.36 -6.41
CA GLY A 241 5.37 9.84 -7.05
C GLY A 241 5.16 10.41 -8.46
N ARG A 242 6.14 10.17 -9.33
CA ARG A 242 6.17 10.62 -10.74
C ARG A 242 6.40 9.48 -11.72
N ASP A 243 7.16 8.48 -11.29
CA ASP A 243 7.63 7.34 -12.07
C ASP A 243 7.49 6.02 -11.30
N ILE A 244 6.53 5.95 -10.37
CA ILE A 244 6.31 4.76 -9.55
C ILE A 244 5.91 3.58 -10.43
N GLY A 245 4.86 3.72 -11.22
CA GLY A 245 4.34 2.65 -12.07
C GLY A 245 5.16 2.40 -13.35
N THR A 246 6.05 3.31 -13.72
CA THR A 246 6.90 3.19 -14.93
C THR A 246 8.31 2.71 -14.62
N PHE A 247 8.86 3.01 -13.43
CA PHE A 247 10.25 2.73 -13.11
C PHE A 247 10.45 2.09 -11.72
N VAL A 248 9.86 2.65 -10.66
CA VAL A 248 10.09 2.15 -9.29
C VAL A 248 9.47 0.76 -9.11
N LEU A 249 8.19 0.61 -9.40
CA LEU A 249 7.39 -0.61 -9.34
C LEU A 249 6.66 -0.85 -10.68
N PRO A 250 7.40 -1.25 -11.74
CA PRO A 250 6.79 -1.56 -13.03
C PRO A 250 5.80 -2.74 -12.97
N GLU A 251 5.87 -3.56 -11.93
CA GLU A 251 4.97 -4.70 -11.70
C GLU A 251 3.99 -4.42 -10.54
N ALA A 252 3.71 -3.15 -10.22
CA ALA A 252 2.69 -2.80 -9.23
C ALA A 252 1.32 -3.37 -9.63
N ASP A 253 0.59 -3.96 -8.67
CA ASP A 253 -0.71 -4.60 -8.88
C ASP A 253 -1.74 -3.60 -9.46
N PHE A 254 -1.64 -2.34 -9.02
CA PHE A 254 -2.48 -1.25 -9.47
C PHE A 254 -1.63 -0.03 -9.78
N LYS A 255 -1.89 0.59 -10.92
CA LYS A 255 -1.23 1.83 -11.35
C LYS A 255 -2.27 2.86 -11.73
N PHE A 256 -2.17 4.04 -11.13
CA PHE A 256 -3.02 5.17 -11.39
C PHE A 256 -2.18 6.37 -11.81
N PHE A 257 -2.69 7.13 -12.77
CA PHE A 257 -2.12 8.40 -13.15
C PHE A 257 -3.14 9.50 -12.91
N LEU A 258 -2.91 10.31 -11.87
CA LEU A 258 -3.81 11.40 -11.48
C LEU A 258 -3.32 12.71 -12.10
N THR A 259 -4.17 13.31 -12.92
CA THR A 259 -3.90 14.61 -13.55
C THR A 259 -4.96 15.65 -13.15
N ALA A 260 -4.69 16.91 -13.50
CA ALA A 260 -5.64 18.00 -13.50
C ALA A 260 -5.10 19.17 -14.34
N GLU A 261 -5.98 20.06 -14.79
CA GLU A 261 -5.60 21.30 -15.46
C GLU A 261 -4.59 22.12 -14.61
N PRO A 262 -3.54 22.72 -15.22
CA PRO A 262 -2.53 23.49 -14.50
C PRO A 262 -3.12 24.57 -13.58
N ALA A 263 -4.11 25.33 -14.06
CA ALA A 263 -4.79 26.36 -13.28
C ALA A 263 -5.48 25.80 -12.03
N VAL A 264 -6.10 24.62 -12.12
CA VAL A 264 -6.75 23.94 -10.98
C VAL A 264 -5.69 23.51 -9.95
N ARG A 265 -4.57 22.97 -10.42
CA ARG A 265 -3.46 22.54 -9.55
C ARG A 265 -2.79 23.73 -8.85
N ALA A 266 -2.59 24.83 -9.58
CA ALA A 266 -2.10 26.10 -9.04
C ALA A 266 -3.02 26.64 -7.96
N LYS A 267 -4.33 26.68 -8.22
CA LYS A 267 -5.32 27.12 -7.23
C LYS A 267 -5.29 26.26 -5.96
N ARG A 268 -5.26 24.92 -6.09
CA ARG A 268 -5.17 24.00 -4.94
C ARG A 268 -3.92 24.27 -4.09
N ARG A 269 -2.78 24.47 -4.75
CA ARG A 269 -1.51 24.75 -4.06
C ARG A 269 -1.48 26.14 -3.43
N TYR A 270 -2.07 27.14 -4.09
CA TYR A 270 -2.25 28.48 -3.55
C TYR A 270 -3.09 28.45 -2.27
N ASP A 271 -4.24 27.76 -2.30
CA ASP A 271 -5.13 27.63 -1.15
C ASP A 271 -4.40 26.92 0.03
N GLU A 272 -3.57 25.91 -0.24
CA GLU A 272 -2.74 25.22 0.77
C GLU A 272 -1.69 26.14 1.42
N LEU A 273 -0.93 26.88 0.61
CA LEU A 273 0.14 27.76 1.09
C LEU A 273 -0.42 28.98 1.84
N LYS A 274 -1.54 29.53 1.36
CA LYS A 274 -2.26 30.62 2.02
C LYS A 274 -2.80 30.20 3.38
N ALA A 275 -3.34 28.99 3.51
CA ALA A 275 -3.80 28.45 4.79
C ALA A 275 -2.67 28.30 5.82
N LYS A 276 -1.43 28.12 5.35
CA LYS A 276 -0.21 28.05 6.18
C LYS A 276 0.44 29.41 6.44
N GLY A 277 -0.12 30.50 5.92
CA GLY A 277 0.38 31.87 6.14
C GLY A 277 1.54 32.28 5.23
N TYR A 278 1.85 31.52 4.17
CA TYR A 278 2.90 31.90 3.22
C TYR A 278 2.39 32.96 2.22
N PRO A 279 3.18 34.01 1.93
CA PRO A 279 2.87 34.95 0.85
C PRO A 279 3.12 34.28 -0.49
N VAL A 280 2.09 34.12 -1.31
CA VAL A 280 2.18 33.49 -2.63
C VAL A 280 1.32 34.23 -3.65
N ASP A 281 1.81 34.36 -4.89
CA ASP A 281 1.05 34.85 -6.03
C ASP A 281 0.56 33.68 -6.89
N LEU A 282 -0.71 33.72 -7.30
CA LEU A 282 -1.32 32.61 -8.05
C LEU A 282 -0.72 32.44 -9.45
N LYS A 283 -0.39 33.54 -10.13
CA LYS A 283 0.18 33.47 -11.49
C LYS A 283 1.62 32.97 -11.47
N GLU A 284 2.40 33.44 -10.50
CA GLU A 284 3.78 32.93 -10.30
C GLU A 284 3.77 31.44 -9.99
N LEU A 285 2.85 31.00 -9.12
CA LEU A 285 2.71 29.59 -8.76
C LEU A 285 2.24 28.72 -9.93
N GLU A 286 1.35 29.23 -10.78
CA GLU A 286 0.95 28.53 -12.01
C GLU A 286 2.14 28.35 -12.95
N ALA A 287 2.92 29.41 -13.19
CA ALA A 287 4.12 29.35 -14.01
C ALA A 287 5.21 28.43 -13.41
N GLU A 288 5.33 28.36 -12.08
CA GLU A 288 6.21 27.42 -11.39
C GLU A 288 5.77 25.97 -11.61
N ILE A 289 4.47 25.69 -11.47
CA ILE A 289 3.91 24.34 -11.67
C ILE A 289 4.15 23.87 -13.11
N VAL A 290 3.91 24.72 -14.11
CA VAL A 290 4.14 24.38 -15.52
C VAL A 290 5.62 24.06 -15.77
N ARG A 291 6.53 24.94 -15.32
CA ARG A 291 7.98 24.70 -15.42
C ARG A 291 8.40 23.40 -14.75
N ARG A 292 7.82 23.09 -13.60
CA ARG A 292 8.10 21.85 -12.87
C ARG A 292 7.62 20.62 -13.63
N ASP A 293 6.43 20.67 -14.22
CA ASP A 293 5.90 19.56 -15.00
C ASP A 293 6.75 19.31 -16.26
N GLU A 294 7.19 20.37 -16.93
CA GLU A 294 8.15 20.30 -18.04
C GLU A 294 9.47 19.67 -17.59
N GLN A 295 10.02 20.11 -16.45
CA GLN A 295 11.23 19.51 -15.89
C GLN A 295 11.04 18.03 -15.58
N ASP A 296 9.96 17.65 -14.88
CA ASP A 296 9.68 16.26 -14.48
C ASP A 296 9.48 15.35 -15.71
N SER A 297 8.82 15.84 -16.77
CA SER A 297 8.49 15.05 -17.97
C SER A 297 9.62 15.00 -19.01
N SER A 298 10.48 16.02 -19.07
CA SER A 298 11.61 16.09 -20.02
C SER A 298 12.89 15.42 -19.51
N ARG A 299 12.90 14.89 -18.28
CA ARG A 299 14.10 14.23 -17.73
C ARG A 299 14.53 13.04 -18.61
N ALA A 300 15.83 12.94 -18.83
CA ALA A 300 16.42 11.80 -19.54
C ALA A 300 16.24 10.47 -18.80
N PHE A 301 16.23 10.49 -17.46
CA PHE A 301 16.09 9.31 -16.63
C PHE A 301 14.78 9.35 -15.83
N ALA A 302 13.99 8.28 -15.95
CA ALA A 302 12.69 8.09 -15.28
C ALA A 302 11.78 9.35 -15.31
N PRO A 303 11.39 9.80 -16.51
CA PRO A 303 10.52 10.96 -16.67
C PRO A 303 9.12 10.70 -16.10
N LEU A 304 8.43 11.78 -15.72
CA LEU A 304 7.00 11.74 -15.45
C LEU A 304 6.26 11.32 -16.73
N LYS A 305 5.76 10.08 -16.72
CA LYS A 305 5.00 9.50 -17.82
C LYS A 305 3.96 8.54 -17.25
N GLN A 306 2.78 8.52 -17.86
CA GLN A 306 1.79 7.49 -17.56
C GLN A 306 2.30 6.12 -18.05
N ALA A 307 2.28 5.11 -17.17
CA ALA A 307 2.54 3.72 -17.56
C ALA A 307 1.43 3.22 -18.50
N GLU A 308 1.76 2.35 -19.45
CA GLU A 308 0.82 1.89 -20.49
C GLU A 308 -0.44 1.22 -19.90
N ASP A 309 -0.28 0.55 -18.77
CA ASP A 309 -1.34 -0.14 -18.03
C ASP A 309 -1.93 0.67 -16.86
N ALA A 310 -1.51 1.94 -16.69
CA ALA A 310 -2.03 2.81 -15.66
C ALA A 310 -3.40 3.41 -16.05
N VAL A 311 -4.31 3.43 -15.08
CA VAL A 311 -5.62 4.08 -15.24
C VAL A 311 -5.46 5.60 -15.07
N LEU A 312 -5.82 6.36 -16.10
CA LEU A 312 -5.85 7.82 -16.06
C LEU A 312 -7.10 8.31 -15.31
N ILE A 313 -6.90 9.19 -14.32
CA ILE A 313 -7.97 9.87 -13.59
C ILE A 313 -7.74 11.38 -13.66
N ASP A 314 -8.62 12.09 -14.36
CA ASP A 314 -8.62 13.55 -14.39
C ASP A 314 -9.43 14.11 -13.22
N THR A 315 -8.71 14.68 -12.25
CA THR A 315 -9.29 15.20 -11.01
C THR A 315 -9.79 16.65 -11.15
N SER A 316 -9.74 17.27 -12.33
CA SER A 316 -10.04 18.70 -12.52
C SER A 316 -11.44 19.10 -12.06
N ARG A 317 -12.41 18.19 -12.21
CA ARG A 317 -13.83 18.42 -11.88
C ARG A 317 -14.37 17.46 -10.83
N MET A 318 -13.48 16.74 -10.14
CA MET A 318 -13.84 15.77 -9.12
C MET A 318 -13.51 16.33 -7.74
N THR A 319 -14.38 16.05 -6.78
CA THR A 319 -14.12 16.21 -5.35
C THR A 319 -13.15 15.13 -4.86
N PRO A 320 -12.44 15.35 -3.74
CA PRO A 320 -11.58 14.33 -3.14
C PRO A 320 -12.29 12.99 -2.90
N ASP A 321 -13.55 13.00 -2.47
CA ASP A 321 -14.32 11.79 -2.20
C ASP A 321 -14.66 11.03 -3.49
N GLU A 322 -15.06 11.73 -4.56
CA GLU A 322 -15.31 11.10 -5.86
C GLU A 322 -14.05 10.45 -6.45
N VAL A 323 -12.88 11.09 -6.29
CA VAL A 323 -11.61 10.51 -6.75
C VAL A 323 -11.27 9.26 -5.94
N LEU A 324 -11.47 9.29 -4.62
CA LEU A 324 -11.21 8.14 -3.76
C LEU A 324 -12.13 6.95 -4.08
N GLU A 325 -13.42 7.20 -4.29
CA GLU A 325 -14.37 6.16 -4.66
C GLU A 325 -14.07 5.59 -6.05
N GLU A 326 -13.66 6.42 -7.03
CA GLU A 326 -13.22 5.93 -8.33
C GLU A 326 -11.97 5.03 -8.21
N LEU A 327 -10.98 5.42 -7.40
CA LEU A 327 -9.80 4.59 -7.12
C LEU A 327 -10.19 3.23 -6.55
N LYS A 328 -11.04 3.21 -5.53
CA LYS A 328 -11.52 1.96 -4.90
C LYS A 328 -12.30 1.11 -5.88
N ARG A 329 -13.17 1.70 -6.69
CA ARG A 329 -13.97 1.02 -7.70
C ARG A 329 -13.08 0.31 -8.72
N ARG A 330 -12.04 0.99 -9.23
CA ARG A 330 -11.05 0.41 -10.17
C ARG A 330 -10.26 -0.74 -9.55
N ILE A 331 -9.94 -0.65 -8.27
CA ILE A 331 -9.29 -1.74 -7.54
C ILE A 331 -10.23 -2.95 -7.45
N GLN A 332 -11.50 -2.71 -7.11
CA GLN A 332 -12.50 -3.77 -7.00
C GLN A 332 -12.78 -4.48 -8.33
N GLU A 333 -12.79 -3.77 -9.46
CA GLU A 333 -13.05 -4.36 -10.79
C GLU A 333 -12.00 -5.40 -11.22
N LYS A 334 -10.76 -5.30 -10.74
CA LYS A 334 -9.68 -6.26 -11.08
C LYS A 334 -9.50 -7.39 -10.06
N ILE A 335 -10.22 -7.36 -8.93
CA ILE A 335 -10.15 -8.39 -7.87
C ILE A 335 -11.45 -9.16 -7.78
#